data_AF-A0A7K1LHW6-F1
#
_entry.id   AF-A0A7K1LHW6-F1
#
_cell.length_a   1.000
_cell.length_b   1.000
_cell.length_c   1.000
_cell.angle_alpha   90.00
_cell.angle_beta   90.00
_cell.angle_gamma   90.00
#
_symmetry.space_group_name_H-M   'P 1'
#
loop_
_entity.id
_entity.type
_entity.pdbx_description
1 polymer ?
#
loop_
_entity_poly.entity_id
_entity_poly.type
_entity_poly.pdbx_seq_one_letter_code
_entity_poly.pdbx_strand_id
1 'polypeptide(L)'
;MAEAKKKVVRKAAKRYEMVKFTNENFEGEFVLPKFAPPLGVMRRIQDGDVSKLIQWLEDAQVDPDYLEAIDSLDIEGELEQFITDWTQGQLANAPKSSD
;
A
#
# COMPACT_ATOMS: atom_id res chain seq x y z
N MET A 1 20.25 -30.34 -18.08
CA MET A 1 18.84 -30.42 -17.67
C MET A 1 18.60 -29.29 -16.69
N ALA A 2 17.72 -28.33 -17.01
CA ALA A 2 17.45 -27.20 -16.12
C ALA A 2 16.50 -27.64 -15.00
N GLU A 3 16.98 -27.65 -13.76
CA GLU A 3 16.15 -27.89 -12.58
C GLU A 3 15.10 -26.79 -12.48
N ALA A 4 13.83 -27.16 -12.67
CA ALA A 4 12.71 -26.25 -12.50
C ALA A 4 12.66 -25.80 -11.03
N LYS A 5 13.02 -24.54 -10.77
CA LYS A 5 12.92 -23.93 -9.44
C LYS A 5 11.48 -24.10 -8.93
N LYS A 6 11.32 -24.83 -7.83
CA LYS A 6 10.02 -25.06 -7.18
C LYS A 6 9.43 -23.69 -6.77
N LYS A 7 8.54 -23.13 -7.58
CA LYS A 7 7.89 -21.84 -7.31
C LYS A 7 6.79 -22.08 -6.27
N VAL A 8 7.09 -21.79 -5.00
CA VAL A 8 6.08 -21.77 -3.94
C VAL A 8 5.21 -20.54 -4.17
N VAL A 9 3.99 -20.77 -4.67
CA VAL A 9 2.97 -19.72 -4.85
C VAL A 9 1.97 -19.77 -3.69
N ARG A 10 1.41 -18.61 -3.33
CA ARG A 10 0.36 -18.55 -2.31
C ARG A 10 -0.89 -19.30 -2.79
N LYS A 11 -1.52 -20.05 -1.88
CA LYS A 11 -2.72 -20.86 -2.17
C LYS A 11 -3.99 -20.00 -2.37
N ALA A 12 -3.99 -18.78 -1.86
CA ALA A 12 -5.11 -17.83 -1.97
C ALA A 12 -4.59 -16.40 -2.08
N ALA A 13 -5.41 -15.51 -2.66
CA ALA A 13 -5.18 -14.07 -2.67
C ALA A 13 -5.09 -13.56 -1.22
N LYS A 14 -4.13 -12.67 -0.95
CA LYS A 14 -4.01 -12.05 0.38
C LYS A 14 -5.21 -11.14 0.57
N ARG A 15 -6.03 -11.40 1.59
CA ARG A 15 -7.04 -10.44 2.02
C ARG A 15 -6.34 -9.34 2.81
N TYR A 16 -6.48 -8.11 2.35
CA TYR A 16 -5.94 -6.94 3.04
C TYR A 16 -7.05 -6.33 3.90
N GLU A 17 -6.71 -6.00 5.15
CA GLU A 17 -7.55 -5.10 5.94
C GLU A 17 -7.40 -3.71 5.36
N MET A 18 -8.49 -3.04 4.98
CA MET A 18 -8.44 -1.67 4.47
C MET A 18 -8.42 -0.67 5.61
N VAL A 19 -7.66 0.40 5.45
CA VAL A 19 -7.60 1.56 6.33
C VAL A 19 -8.01 2.80 5.54
N LYS A 20 -8.58 3.75 6.26
CA LYS A 20 -8.95 5.06 5.76
C LYS A 20 -8.13 6.14 6.45
N PHE A 21 -7.67 7.11 5.69
CA PHE A 21 -6.87 8.23 6.18
C PHE A 21 -6.95 9.40 5.21
N THR A 22 -6.55 10.57 5.69
CA THR A 22 -6.40 11.78 4.88
C THR A 22 -4.92 12.14 4.82
N ASN A 23 -4.48 12.75 3.73
CA ASN A 23 -3.13 13.27 3.60
C ASN A 23 -3.22 14.73 3.17
N GLU A 24 -2.32 15.58 3.69
CA GLU A 24 -2.38 17.03 3.46
C GLU A 24 -2.17 17.45 2.01
N ASN A 25 -1.52 16.61 1.19
CA ASN A 25 -1.23 16.90 -0.21
C ASN A 25 -2.44 16.68 -1.14
N PHE A 26 -3.51 16.05 -0.64
CA PHE A 26 -4.68 15.69 -1.46
C PHE A 26 -5.99 16.11 -0.81
N GLU A 27 -6.92 16.58 -1.63
CA GLU A 27 -8.30 16.80 -1.20
C GLU A 27 -9.08 15.48 -1.24
N GLY A 28 -9.27 14.85 -0.08
CA GLY A 28 -10.10 13.64 0.03
C GLY A 28 -9.68 12.67 1.13
N GLU A 29 -10.37 11.53 1.21
CA GLU A 29 -10.02 10.39 2.05
C GLU A 29 -9.51 9.26 1.15
N PHE A 30 -8.36 8.70 1.50
CA PHE A 30 -7.81 7.49 0.88
C PHE A 30 -8.36 6.26 1.59
N VAL A 31 -8.73 5.25 0.81
CA VAL A 31 -9.06 3.91 1.32
C VAL A 31 -8.10 2.90 0.71
N LEU A 32 -7.08 2.53 1.48
CA LEU A 32 -5.97 1.69 1.02
C LEU A 32 -5.82 0.45 1.92
N PRO A 33 -5.18 -0.63 1.44
CA PRO A 33 -4.82 -1.75 2.30
C PRO A 33 -3.91 -1.26 3.41
N LYS A 34 -4.08 -1.77 4.64
CA LYS A 34 -3.20 -1.50 5.78
C LYS A 34 -1.76 -1.65 5.33
N PHE A 35 -0.93 -0.66 5.66
CA PHE A 35 0.47 -0.61 5.24
C PHE A 35 1.29 -1.74 5.87
N ALA A 36 1.22 -2.90 5.24
CA ALA A 36 1.97 -4.12 5.54
C ALA A 36 2.45 -4.76 4.23
N PRO A 37 3.24 -4.03 3.43
CA PRO A 37 3.71 -4.51 2.14
C PRO A 37 4.72 -5.66 2.32
N PRO A 38 4.91 -6.50 1.29
CA PRO A 38 5.97 -7.50 1.28
C PRO A 38 7.37 -6.87 1.46
N LEU A 39 8.33 -7.61 2.06
CA LEU A 39 9.71 -7.13 2.26
C LEU A 39 10.38 -6.63 0.98
N GLY A 40 10.08 -7.27 -0.16
CA GLY A 40 10.62 -6.87 -1.45
C GLY A 40 10.09 -5.51 -1.97
N VAL A 41 8.93 -5.07 -1.47
CA VAL A 41 8.37 -3.74 -1.73
C VAL A 41 9.03 -2.72 -0.82
N MET A 42 9.13 -3.00 0.49
CA MET A 42 9.82 -2.11 1.45
C MET A 42 11.25 -1.80 1.02
N ARG A 43 11.99 -2.81 0.54
CA ARG A 43 13.36 -2.64 0.05
C ARG A 43 13.45 -1.73 -1.18
N ARG A 44 12.43 -1.69 -2.04
CA ARG A 44 12.42 -0.82 -3.22
C ARG A 44 12.06 0.61 -2.86
N ILE A 45 11.11 0.80 -1.95
CA ILE A 45 10.81 2.14 -1.40
C ILE A 45 12.08 2.76 -0.78
N GLN A 46 12.85 1.98 -0.02
CA GLN A 46 14.14 2.43 0.54
C GLN A 46 15.20 2.78 -0.51
N ASP A 47 15.08 2.27 -1.74
CA ASP A 47 15.96 2.56 -2.87
C ASP A 47 15.45 3.75 -3.70
N GLY A 48 14.34 4.38 -3.27
CA GLY A 48 13.65 5.42 -4.04
C GLY A 48 12.82 4.88 -5.21
N ASP A 49 12.52 3.58 -5.23
CA ASP A 49 11.74 2.92 -6.28
C ASP A 49 10.34 2.55 -5.76
N VAL A 50 9.33 3.32 -6.18
CA VAL A 50 7.92 3.10 -5.81
C VAL A 50 7.18 2.16 -6.74
N SER A 51 7.79 1.69 -7.84
CA SER A 51 7.09 0.86 -8.83
C SER A 51 6.55 -0.43 -8.23
N LYS A 52 7.25 -1.00 -7.24
CA LYS A 52 6.76 -2.18 -6.50
C LYS A 52 5.67 -1.87 -5.48
N LEU A 53 5.60 -0.65 -4.98
CA LEU A 53 4.50 -0.21 -4.13
C LEU A 53 3.22 -0.12 -4.95
N ILE A 54 3.28 0.55 -6.11
CA ILE A 54 2.15 0.64 -7.05
C ILE A 54 1.67 -0.74 -7.47
N GLN A 55 2.58 -1.62 -7.91
CA GLN A 55 2.23 -2.99 -8.29
C GLN A 55 1.56 -3.78 -7.16
N TRP A 56 1.99 -3.55 -5.92
CA TRP A 56 1.39 -4.20 -4.76
C TRP A 56 -0.03 -3.69 -4.48
N LEU A 57 -0.28 -2.41 -4.72
CA LEU A 57 -1.61 -1.81 -4.57
C LEU A 57 -2.56 -2.24 -5.71
N GLU A 58 -2.05 -2.38 -6.93
CA GLU A 58 -2.79 -2.98 -8.05
C GLU A 58 -3.23 -4.42 -7.73
N ASP A 59 -2.32 -5.25 -7.19
CA ASP A 59 -2.64 -6.63 -6.75
C ASP A 59 -3.68 -6.64 -5.61
N ALA A 60 -3.69 -5.58 -4.78
CA ALA A 60 -4.70 -5.37 -3.74
C ALA A 60 -6.02 -4.79 -4.27
N GLN A 61 -6.13 -4.55 -5.59
CA GLN A 61 -7.30 -3.97 -6.26
C GLN A 61 -7.67 -2.58 -5.73
N VAL A 62 -6.66 -1.77 -5.41
CA VAL A 62 -6.83 -0.36 -5.08
C VAL A 62 -7.35 0.41 -6.29
N ASP A 63 -8.15 1.44 -6.02
CA ASP A 63 -8.71 2.31 -7.04
C ASP A 63 -7.61 2.99 -7.87
N PRO A 64 -7.70 3.00 -9.21
CA PRO A 64 -6.67 3.57 -10.07
C PRO A 64 -6.43 5.07 -9.80
N ASP A 65 -7.44 5.85 -9.41
CA ASP A 65 -7.24 7.27 -9.07
C ASP A 65 -6.30 7.42 -7.86
N TYR A 66 -6.38 6.51 -6.89
CA TYR A 66 -5.44 6.50 -5.76
C TYR A 66 -4.03 6.09 -6.18
N LEU A 67 -3.89 5.19 -7.16
CA LEU A 67 -2.59 4.80 -7.69
C LEU A 67 -1.91 5.96 -8.41
N GLU A 68 -2.66 6.70 -9.24
CA GLU A 68 -2.18 7.90 -9.93
C GLU A 68 -1.78 9.00 -8.93
N ALA A 69 -2.56 9.20 -7.88
CA ALA A 69 -2.21 10.12 -6.80
C ALA A 69 -0.88 9.73 -6.12
N ILE A 70 -0.69 8.44 -5.79
CA ILE A 70 0.56 7.96 -5.17
C ILE A 70 1.75 8.07 -6.12
N ASP A 71 1.56 7.82 -7.43
CA ASP A 71 2.63 7.94 -8.44
C ASP A 71 3.05 9.40 -8.67
N SER A 72 2.15 10.36 -8.39
CA SER A 72 2.45 11.79 -8.47
C SER A 72 3.24 12.37 -7.30
N LEU A 73 3.43 11.62 -6.20
CA LEU A 73 4.14 12.08 -5.02
C LEU A 73 5.66 12.16 -5.25
N ASP A 74 6.28 13.22 -4.73
CA ASP A 74 7.73 13.25 -4.61
C ASP A 74 8.22 12.21 -3.60
N ILE A 75 9.28 11.49 -3.97
CA ILE A 75 9.90 10.46 -3.12
C ILE A 75 10.49 11.10 -1.85
N GLU A 76 11.01 12.32 -1.97
CA GLU A 76 11.61 13.06 -0.86
C GLU A 76 10.52 13.82 -0.09
N GLY A 77 10.26 13.41 1.15
CA GLY A 77 9.34 14.10 2.06
C GLY A 77 7.87 13.75 1.90
N GLU A 78 7.30 13.88 0.69
CA GLU A 78 5.85 13.65 0.48
C GLU A 78 5.47 12.18 0.67
N LEU A 79 6.21 11.26 0.04
CA LEU A 79 5.97 9.83 0.19
C LEU A 79 6.13 9.35 1.64
N GLU A 80 7.13 9.88 2.36
CA GLU A 80 7.37 9.52 3.77
C GLU A 80 6.22 9.98 4.67
N GLN A 81 5.74 11.20 4.46
CA GLN A 81 4.58 11.74 5.18
C GLN A 81 3.32 10.95 4.82
N PHE A 82 3.10 10.65 3.54
CA PHE A 82 1.99 9.84 3.07
C PHE A 82 1.96 8.45 3.71
N ILE A 83 3.11 7.76 3.76
CA ILE A 83 3.23 6.45 4.43
C ILE A 83 2.94 6.59 5.92
N THR A 84 3.37 7.69 6.55
CA THR A 84 3.09 7.96 7.97
C THR A 84 1.59 8.08 8.20
N ASP A 85 0.89 8.95 7.47
CA ASP A 85 -0.57 9.12 7.57
C ASP A 85 -1.30 7.80 7.29
N TRP A 86 -0.83 7.05 6.29
CA TRP A 86 -1.39 5.76 5.94
C TRP A 86 -1.23 4.72 7.05
N THR A 87 -0.07 4.64 7.70
CA THR A 87 0.15 3.71 8.82
C THR A 87 -0.67 4.06 10.06
N GLN A 88 -1.02 5.34 10.22
CA GLN A 88 -1.90 5.85 11.26
C GLN A 88 -3.39 5.77 10.89
N GLY A 89 -3.70 5.38 9.66
CA GLY A 89 -5.05 5.25 9.16
C GLY A 89 -5.92 4.32 10.00
N GLN A 90 -7.19 4.69 10.14
CA GLN A 90 -8.16 3.91 10.92
C GLN A 90 -8.67 2.75 10.07
N LEU A 91 -8.94 1.59 10.68
CA LEU A 91 -9.57 0.49 9.94
C LEU A 91 -10.89 0.97 9.32
N ALA A 92 -11.04 0.81 8.00
CA ALA A 92 -12.24 1.22 7.28
C ALA A 92 -13.50 0.50 7.80
N ASN A 93 -13.30 -0.70 8.38
CA ASN A 93 -14.33 -1.51 9.02
C ASN A 93 -14.22 -1.56 10.56
N ALA A 94 -13.59 -0.57 11.21
CA ALA A 94 -13.54 -0.54 12.66
C ALA A 94 -14.98 -0.62 13.22
N PRO A 95 -15.33 -1.64 14.03
CA PRO A 95 -16.57 -1.58 14.79
C PRO A 95 -16.48 -0.31 15.65
N LYS A 96 -17.52 0.52 15.65
CA LYS A 96 -17.62 1.64 16.60
C LYS A 96 -17.42 1.04 17.99
N SER A 97 -16.24 1.23 18.57
CA SER A 97 -16.02 1.03 20.00
C SER A 97 -16.91 2.06 20.67
N SER A 98 -18.09 1.61 21.07
CA SER A 98 -18.92 2.31 22.04
C SER A 98 -18.25 2.08 23.39
N ASP A 99 -17.62 3.12 23.93
CA ASP A 99 -17.39 3.30 25.36
C ASP A 99 -17.93 4.68 25.74
#